data_AF-A0A101HLB8-F1
#
_entry.id   AF-A0A101HLB8-F1
#
_cell.length_a   1.000
_cell.length_b   1.000
_cell.length_c   1.000
_cell.angle_alpha   90.00
_cell.angle_beta   90.00
_cell.angle_gamma   90.00
#
_symmetry.space_group_name_H-M   'P 1'
#
loop_
_entity.id
_entity.type
_entity.pdbx_description
1 polymer ?
#
loop_
_entity_poly.entity_id
_entity_poly.type
_entity_poly.pdbx_seq_one_letter_code
_entity_poly.pdbx_strand_id
1 'polypeptide(L)'
;MKKLTAALIGCGRIGTKKHIEAFAANSDLIDLVAVCDLVPEKAERAAEEYMKRGEMSLARGEKERIREKNDTQHGQEIDSSSPASECDLQRPVVISDYKDLLSTNIHFVTIATESGNHYKNTIDFLSAGKHVLVEKPMALSSEHMDQMIALS
;
A
#
# COMPACT_ATOMS: atom_id res chain seq x y z
N MET A 1 -16.64 0.18 -4.56
CA MET A 1 -16.39 -0.46 -3.25
C MET A 1 -15.61 0.52 -2.38
N LYS A 2 -15.65 0.37 -1.05
CA LYS A 2 -14.80 1.16 -0.15
C LYS A 2 -13.34 0.70 -0.30
N LYS A 3 -12.39 1.62 -0.41
CA LYS A 3 -10.96 1.30 -0.48
C LYS A 3 -10.44 0.74 0.85
N LEU A 4 -9.42 -0.12 0.76
CA LEU A 4 -8.66 -0.60 1.92
C LEU A 4 -7.57 0.41 2.27
N THR A 5 -7.38 0.68 3.55
CA THR A 5 -6.27 1.52 4.03
C THR A 5 -5.08 0.65 4.42
N ALA A 6 -3.91 1.05 3.94
CA ALA A 6 -2.67 0.30 4.10
C ALA A 6 -1.55 1.15 4.72
N ALA A 7 -0.61 0.50 5.38
CA ALA A 7 0.69 1.09 5.69
C ALA A 7 1.86 0.22 5.21
N LEU A 8 2.96 0.86 4.82
CA LEU A 8 4.22 0.19 4.51
C LEU A 8 5.19 0.31 5.69
N ILE A 9 5.65 -0.82 6.23
CA ILE A 9 6.65 -0.88 7.31
C ILE A 9 7.98 -1.36 6.72
N GLY A 10 8.99 -0.49 6.73
CA GLY A 10 10.29 -0.74 6.10
C GLY A 10 10.37 -0.15 4.70
N CYS A 11 11.00 1.03 4.59
CA CYS A 11 11.14 1.80 3.36
C CYS A 11 12.51 1.55 2.69
N GLY A 12 12.96 0.30 2.76
CA GLY A 12 14.17 -0.19 2.10
C GLY A 12 14.00 -0.34 0.58
N ARG A 13 14.88 -1.12 -0.03
CA ARG A 13 14.92 -1.31 -1.49
C ARG A 13 13.64 -1.97 -2.01
N ILE A 14 13.16 -3.02 -1.33
CA ILE A 14 11.94 -3.75 -1.73
C ILE A 14 10.69 -2.92 -1.43
N GLY A 15 10.57 -2.38 -0.21
CA GLY A 15 9.48 -1.46 0.15
C GLY A 15 9.30 -0.33 -0.87
N THR A 16 10.35 0.45 -1.11
CA THR A 16 10.28 1.61 -2.01
C THR A 16 10.11 1.24 -3.48
N LYS A 17 10.76 0.17 -3.98
CA LYS A 17 10.72 -0.14 -5.42
C LYS A 17 9.54 -1.00 -5.85
N LYS A 18 9.04 -1.88 -4.98
CA LYS A 18 8.04 -2.90 -5.35
C LYS A 18 6.71 -2.66 -4.67
N HIS A 19 6.71 -2.47 -3.35
CA HIS A 19 5.46 -2.25 -2.62
C HIS A 19 4.83 -0.89 -2.95
N ILE A 20 5.62 0.18 -3.01
CA ILE A 20 5.12 1.50 -3.46
C ILE A 20 4.59 1.46 -4.90
N GLU A 21 5.26 0.73 -5.81
CA GLU A 21 4.77 0.53 -7.18
C GLU A 21 3.41 -0.17 -7.20
N ALA A 22 3.27 -1.24 -6.42
CA ALA A 22 2.02 -1.97 -6.30
C ALA A 22 0.91 -1.09 -5.69
N PHE A 23 1.20 -0.35 -4.62
CA PHE A 23 0.22 0.57 -4.02
C PHE A 23 -0.23 1.65 -5.00
N ALA A 24 0.69 2.26 -5.75
CA ALA A 24 0.34 3.30 -6.73
C ALA A 24 -0.51 2.74 -7.88
N ALA A 25 -0.16 1.55 -8.39
CA ALA A 25 -0.88 0.89 -9.47
C ALA A 25 -2.28 0.39 -9.07
N ASN A 26 -2.54 0.21 -7.77
CA ASN A 26 -3.82 -0.24 -7.21
C ASN A 26 -4.46 0.86 -6.35
N SER A 27 -4.19 2.13 -6.65
CA SER A 27 -4.67 3.29 -5.87
C SER A 27 -6.19 3.49 -5.94
N ASP A 28 -6.88 2.84 -6.87
CA ASP A 28 -8.33 2.74 -6.95
C ASP A 28 -8.93 1.79 -5.90
N LEU A 29 -8.13 0.84 -5.39
CA LEU A 29 -8.54 -0.15 -4.38
C LEU A 29 -7.91 0.09 -3.01
N ILE A 30 -6.72 0.70 -2.95
CA ILE A 30 -5.90 0.82 -1.75
C ILE A 30 -5.46 2.27 -1.56
N ASP A 31 -5.76 2.82 -0.38
CA ASP A 31 -5.17 4.07 0.09
C ASP A 31 -3.95 3.75 0.96
N LEU A 32 -2.75 4.08 0.48
CA LEU A 32 -1.55 4.02 1.29
C LEU A 32 -1.54 5.23 2.22
N VAL A 33 -1.93 5.04 3.48
CA VAL A 33 -2.13 6.15 4.43
C VAL A 33 -0.87 6.45 5.25
N ALA A 34 0.06 5.50 5.34
CA ALA A 34 1.30 5.69 6.08
C ALA A 34 2.48 4.90 5.49
N VAL A 35 3.67 5.46 5.65
CA VAL A 35 4.96 4.81 5.39
C VAL A 35 5.84 4.95 6.63
N CYS A 36 6.48 3.86 7.04
CA CYS A 36 7.22 3.79 8.29
C CYS A 36 8.64 3.29 8.07
N ASP A 37 9.63 3.99 8.63
CA ASP A 37 11.02 3.55 8.71
C ASP A 37 11.74 4.21 9.89
N LEU A 38 12.66 3.49 10.54
CA LEU A 38 13.49 4.04 11.61
C LEU A 38 14.37 5.21 11.12
N VAL A 39 14.66 5.26 9.83
CA VAL A 39 15.37 6.37 9.18
C VAL A 39 14.32 7.25 8.49
N PRO A 40 13.96 8.43 9.04
CA PRO A 40 12.87 9.26 8.53
C PRO A 40 13.02 9.61 7.04
N GLU A 41 14.24 9.86 6.57
CA GLU A 41 14.52 10.15 5.17
C GLU A 41 14.11 9.02 4.21
N LYS A 42 14.17 7.75 4.64
CA LYS A 42 13.73 6.63 3.82
C LYS A 42 12.21 6.61 3.70
N ALA A 43 11.51 6.89 4.78
CA ALA A 43 10.05 6.97 4.79
C ALA A 43 9.57 8.18 3.97
N GLU A 44 10.23 9.33 4.09
CA GLU A 44 9.97 10.52 3.27
C GLU A 44 10.09 10.21 1.77
N ARG A 45 11.20 9.58 1.37
CA ARG A 45 11.42 9.15 -0.01
C ARG A 45 10.35 8.18 -0.50
N ALA A 46 9.87 7.27 0.35
CA ALA A 46 8.81 6.34 -0.02
C ALA A 46 7.46 7.07 -0.24
N ALA A 47 7.15 8.07 0.58
CA ALA A 47 5.97 8.91 0.40
C ALA A 47 6.04 9.73 -0.90
N GLU A 48 7.19 10.33 -1.21
CA GLU A 48 7.43 11.03 -2.48
C GLU A 48 7.29 10.12 -3.70
N GLU A 49 7.91 8.94 -3.64
CA GLU A 49 7.86 7.97 -4.75
C GLU A 49 6.43 7.45 -4.97
N TYR A 50 5.63 7.29 -3.90
CA TYR A 50 4.22 6.94 -4.03
C TYR A 50 3.43 7.99 -4.78
N MET A 51 3.57 9.27 -4.40
CA MET A 51 2.88 10.38 -5.07
C MET A 51 3.25 10.45 -6.55
N LYS A 52 4.56 10.44 -6.84
CA LYS A 52 5.08 10.46 -8.20
C LYS A 52 4.54 9.32 -9.06
N ARG A 53 4.49 8.10 -8.52
CA ARG A 53 3.98 6.92 -9.26
C ARG A 53 2.47 6.95 -9.41
N GLY A 54 1.74 7.36 -8.38
CA GLY A 54 0.30 7.46 -8.44
C GLY A 54 -0.16 8.46 -9.49
N GLU A 55 0.43 9.66 -9.52
CA GLU A 55 0.17 10.67 -10.55
C GLU A 55 0.43 10.13 -11.97
N MET A 56 1.55 9.43 -12.18
CA MET A 56 1.84 8.79 -13.47
C MET A 56 0.83 7.70 -13.84
N SER A 57 0.37 6.91 -12.88
CA SER A 57 -0.63 5.85 -13.10
C SER A 57 -1.98 6.44 -13.51
N LEU A 58 -2.41 7.51 -12.85
CA LEU A 58 -3.65 8.23 -13.15
C LEU A 58 -3.62 8.84 -14.55
N ALA A 59 -2.52 9.52 -14.91
CA ALA A 59 -2.34 10.10 -16.23
C ALA A 59 -2.32 9.05 -17.36
N ARG A 60 -1.87 7.82 -17.08
CA ARG A 60 -1.93 6.70 -18.04
C ARG A 60 -3.35 6.15 -18.19
N GLY A 61 -4.03 5.88 -17.08
CA GLY A 61 -5.41 5.37 -17.09
C GLY A 61 -6.40 6.35 -17.73
N GLU A 62 -6.17 7.67 -17.60
CA GLU A 62 -6.96 8.69 -18.29
C GLU A 62 -6.75 8.65 -19.82
N LYS A 63 -5.50 8.53 -20.28
CA LYS A 63 -5.17 8.41 -21.71
C LYS A 63 -5.75 7.15 -22.35
N GLU A 64 -5.76 6.03 -21.63
CA GLU A 64 -6.35 4.78 -22.09
C GLU A 64 -7.88 4.89 -22.18
N ARG A 65 -8.54 5.45 -21.17
CA ARG A 65 -9.99 5.73 -21.21
C ARG A 65 -10.39 6.68 -22.33
N ILE A 66 -9.58 7.70 -22.64
CA ILE A 66 -9.85 8.62 -23.76
C ILE A 66 -9.72 7.90 -25.11
N ARG A 67 -8.74 7.01 -25.27
CA ARG A 67 -8.56 6.21 -26.50
C ARG A 67 -9.73 5.27 -26.72
N GLU A 68 -10.15 4.52 -25.69
CA GLU A 68 -11.30 3.62 -25.78
C GLU A 68 -12.59 4.38 -26.14
N LYS A 69 -12.81 5.57 -25.56
CA LYS A 69 -13.96 6.43 -25.91
C LYS A 69 -13.93 6.92 -27.36
N ASN A 70 -12.74 7.18 -27.91
CA ASN A 70 -12.59 7.62 -29.31
C ASN A 70 -12.74 6.47 -30.30
N ASP A 71 -12.32 5.25 -29.94
CA ASP A 71 -12.45 4.06 -30.80
C ASP A 71 -13.89 3.48 -30.80
N THR A 72 -14.73 3.85 -29.83
CA THR A 72 -16.13 3.39 -29.73
C THR A 72 -17.15 4.33 -30.41
N GLN A 73 -16.72 5.32 -31.22
CA GLN A 73 -17.64 6.14 -32.03
C GLN A 73 -18.18 5.37 -33.25
N HIS A 74 -19.00 4.34 -32.99
CA HIS A 74 -20.08 3.88 -33.86
C HIS A 74 -21.27 3.44 -33.00
N GLY A 75 -22.07 4.43 -32.59
CA GLY A 75 -23.50 4.29 -32.29
C GLY A 75 -23.92 3.54 -31.02
N GLN A 76 -23.95 4.23 -29.88
CA GLN A 76 -25.14 4.38 -29.01
C GLN A 76 -24.80 5.30 -27.84
N GLU A 77 -25.65 6.30 -27.59
CA GLU A 77 -25.54 7.20 -26.44
C GLU A 77 -25.72 6.40 -25.14
N ILE A 78 -24.66 6.29 -24.34
CA ILE A 78 -24.71 5.74 -22.99
C ILE A 78 -24.83 6.92 -22.02
N ASP A 79 -25.87 6.89 -21.21
CA ASP A 79 -26.17 7.83 -20.13
C ASP A 79 -24.93 8.13 -19.26
N SER A 80 -24.62 9.41 -19.13
CA SER A 80 -23.38 9.98 -18.60
C SER A 80 -23.33 10.07 -17.06
N SER A 81 -24.09 9.23 -16.35
CA SER A 81 -24.37 9.41 -14.92
C SER A 81 -23.61 8.46 -13.97
N SER A 82 -22.52 7.81 -14.41
CA SER A 82 -21.58 7.15 -13.48
C SER A 82 -20.33 8.02 -13.31
N PRO A 83 -20.10 8.65 -12.14
CA PRO A 83 -18.90 9.42 -11.92
C PRO A 83 -17.73 8.44 -11.94
N ALA A 84 -16.82 8.61 -12.90
CA ALA A 84 -15.48 8.07 -12.77
C ALA A 84 -14.99 8.55 -11.40
N SER A 85 -14.78 7.63 -10.46
CA SER A 85 -14.35 7.99 -9.11
C SER A 85 -13.07 8.80 -9.24
N GLU A 86 -13.12 10.09 -8.90
CA GLU A 86 -11.94 10.92 -8.75
C GLU A 86 -11.00 10.19 -7.81
N CYS A 87 -9.84 9.80 -8.32
CA CYS A 87 -8.86 9.10 -7.50
C CYS A 87 -8.12 10.17 -6.68
N ASP A 88 -8.63 10.43 -5.48
CA ASP A 88 -7.99 11.27 -4.48
C ASP A 88 -6.73 10.59 -3.95
N LEU A 89 -5.63 10.69 -4.71
CA LEU A 89 -4.32 10.25 -4.26
C LEU A 89 -3.86 11.16 -3.12
N GLN A 90 -3.81 10.62 -1.90
CA GLN A 90 -3.35 11.35 -0.72
C GLN A 90 -1.91 10.96 -0.37
N ARG A 91 -1.12 11.93 0.11
CA ARG A 91 0.24 11.67 0.57
C ARG A 91 0.21 10.84 1.87
N PRO A 92 0.91 9.70 1.95
CA PRO A 92 1.00 8.94 3.18
C PRO A 92 1.74 9.72 4.26
N VAL A 93 1.28 9.57 5.50
CA VAL A 93 1.97 10.12 6.67
C VAL A 93 3.29 9.37 6.88
N VAL A 94 4.34 10.12 7.21
CA VAL A 94 5.66 9.58 7.51
C VAL A 94 5.75 9.29 9.01
N ILE A 95 6.10 8.04 9.33
CA ILE A 95 6.15 7.52 10.71
C ILE A 95 7.53 6.94 10.98
N SER A 96 8.05 7.16 12.19
CA SER A 96 9.33 6.61 12.63
C SER A 96 9.21 5.39 13.54
N ASP A 97 8.11 5.27 14.30
CA ASP A 97 7.80 4.09 15.12
C ASP A 97 6.50 3.42 14.63
N TYR A 98 6.60 2.16 14.18
CA TYR A 98 5.44 1.42 13.68
C TYR A 98 4.39 1.19 14.77
N LYS A 99 4.75 1.29 16.04
CA LYS A 99 3.81 1.09 17.15
C LYS A 99 2.69 2.14 17.16
N ASP A 100 2.98 3.33 16.62
CA ASP A 100 1.99 4.39 16.46
C ASP A 100 0.83 3.97 15.55
N LEU A 101 1.02 2.93 14.74
CA LEU A 101 0.01 2.38 13.84
C LEU A 101 -0.88 1.30 14.48
N LEU A 102 -0.46 0.68 15.58
CA LEU A 102 -1.16 -0.47 16.17
C LEU A 102 -2.58 -0.13 16.63
N SER A 103 -2.77 1.08 17.19
CA SER A 103 -4.05 1.57 17.68
C SER A 103 -4.91 2.26 16.60
N THR A 104 -4.40 2.42 15.38
CA THR A 104 -5.11 3.09 14.29
C THR A 104 -6.17 2.19 13.66
N ASN A 105 -7.07 2.75 12.84
CA ASN A 105 -8.06 1.97 12.08
C ASN A 105 -7.56 1.53 10.68
N ILE A 106 -6.24 1.35 10.51
CA ILE A 106 -5.69 0.80 9.27
C ILE A 106 -6.16 -0.64 9.10
N HIS A 107 -6.49 -1.03 7.86
CA HIS A 107 -6.98 -2.38 7.57
C HIS A 107 -5.84 -3.41 7.50
N PHE A 108 -4.76 -3.07 6.80
CA PHE A 108 -3.63 -3.99 6.65
C PHE A 108 -2.27 -3.28 6.59
N VAL A 109 -1.21 -4.05 6.83
CA VAL A 109 0.17 -3.58 6.68
C VAL A 109 0.98 -4.49 5.77
N THR A 110 1.93 -3.91 5.06
CA THR A 110 2.99 -4.63 4.37
C THR A 110 4.30 -4.46 5.14
N ILE A 111 4.89 -5.56 5.58
CA ILE A 111 6.16 -5.59 6.31
C ILE A 111 7.28 -5.95 5.33
N ALA A 112 8.15 -4.98 5.07
CA ALA A 112 9.33 -5.04 4.20
C ALA A 112 10.59 -4.51 4.91
N THR A 113 10.69 -4.75 6.22
CA THR A 113 11.86 -4.41 7.05
C THR A 113 13.02 -5.39 6.78
N GLU A 114 14.08 -5.31 7.57
CA GLU A 114 15.05 -6.41 7.63
C GLU A 114 14.41 -7.68 8.21
N SER A 115 14.85 -8.85 7.74
CA SER A 115 14.22 -10.14 8.06
C SER A 115 14.25 -10.51 9.54
N GLY A 116 15.21 -9.96 10.31
CA GLY A 116 15.26 -10.12 11.76
C GLY A 116 14.06 -9.50 12.50
N ASN A 117 13.41 -8.49 11.90
CA ASN A 117 12.29 -7.78 12.52
C ASN A 117 10.91 -8.26 12.05
N HIS A 118 10.83 -9.04 10.95
CA HIS A 118 9.56 -9.51 10.39
C HIS A 118 8.67 -10.20 11.41
N TYR A 119 9.25 -11.10 12.21
CA TYR A 119 8.53 -11.82 13.26
C TYR A 119 7.86 -10.86 14.23
N LYS A 120 8.64 -9.97 14.86
CA LYS A 120 8.12 -9.03 15.86
C LYS A 120 7.06 -8.11 15.28
N ASN A 121 7.33 -7.50 14.12
CA ASN A 121 6.35 -6.63 13.46
C ASN A 121 5.05 -7.39 13.16
N THR A 122 5.14 -8.63 12.68
CA THR A 122 3.97 -9.43 12.34
C THR A 122 3.14 -9.78 13.58
N ILE A 123 3.77 -10.27 14.65
CA ILE A 123 3.07 -10.58 15.90
C ILE A 123 2.35 -9.34 16.45
N ASP A 124 3.01 -8.18 16.46
CA ASP A 124 2.42 -6.94 16.99
C ASP A 124 1.18 -6.53 16.17
N PHE A 125 1.26 -6.56 14.84
CA PHE A 125 0.12 -6.18 13.98
C PHE A 125 -1.01 -7.21 13.97
N LEU A 126 -0.71 -8.52 13.95
CA LEU A 126 -1.74 -9.57 14.06
C LEU A 126 -2.45 -9.48 15.42
N SER A 127 -1.70 -9.30 16.50
CA SER A 127 -2.27 -9.13 17.85
C SER A 127 -3.14 -7.88 17.97
N ALA A 128 -2.85 -6.84 17.19
CA ALA A 128 -3.68 -5.64 17.07
C ALA A 128 -4.88 -5.80 16.11
N GLY A 129 -5.14 -7.02 15.61
CA GLY A 129 -6.26 -7.33 14.73
C GLY A 129 -6.09 -6.78 13.31
N LYS A 130 -4.85 -6.57 12.85
CA LYS A 130 -4.55 -6.06 11.50
C LYS A 130 -4.24 -7.21 10.56
N HIS A 131 -4.64 -7.09 9.31
CA HIS A 131 -4.15 -8.00 8.28
C HIS A 131 -2.68 -7.69 7.97
N VAL A 132 -1.87 -8.73 7.74
CA VAL A 132 -0.43 -8.58 7.53
C VAL A 132 -0.01 -9.27 6.23
N LEU A 133 0.69 -8.54 5.38
CA LEU A 133 1.52 -9.08 4.31
C LEU A 133 2.99 -8.97 4.75
N VAL A 134 3.74 -10.07 4.76
CA VAL A 134 5.13 -10.09 5.24
C VAL A 134 6.10 -10.57 4.16
N GLU A 135 7.22 -9.87 3.99
CA GLU A 135 8.28 -10.23 3.04
C GLU A 135 9.03 -11.51 3.42
N LYS A 136 9.66 -12.12 2.42
CA LYS A 136 10.45 -13.34 2.61
C LYS A 136 11.88 -13.04 3.08
N PRO A 137 12.45 -13.90 3.95
CA PRO A 137 11.78 -14.95 4.72
C PRO A 137 10.89 -14.34 5.82
N MET A 138 9.73 -14.95 6.10
CA MET A 138 8.76 -14.40 7.06
C MET A 138 9.29 -14.39 8.50
N ALA A 139 10.19 -15.32 8.85
CA ALA A 139 10.95 -15.34 10.09
C ALA A 139 12.28 -16.07 9.88
N LEU A 140 13.17 -16.00 10.86
CA LEU A 140 14.49 -16.66 10.84
C LEU A 140 14.53 -18.01 11.59
N SER A 141 13.42 -18.43 12.21
CA SER A 141 13.28 -19.73 12.88
C SER A 141 11.89 -20.31 12.64
N SER A 142 11.79 -21.63 12.63
CA SER A 142 10.50 -22.32 12.50
C SER A 142 9.58 -22.06 13.69
N GLU A 143 10.12 -21.97 14.91
CA GLU A 143 9.35 -21.62 16.10
C GLU A 143 8.63 -20.26 15.95
N HIS A 144 9.32 -19.24 15.44
CA HIS A 144 8.70 -17.95 15.16
C HIS A 144 7.64 -18.03 14.06
N MET A 145 7.84 -18.89 13.05
CA MET A 145 6.81 -19.12 12.02
C MET A 145 5.56 -19.77 12.61
N ASP A 146 5.72 -20.78 13.47
CA ASP A 146 4.60 -21.46 14.14
C ASP A 146 3.79 -20.47 14.99
N GLN A 147 4.49 -19.57 15.70
CA GLN A 147 3.86 -18.50 16.49
C GLN A 147 3.09 -17.50 15.61
N MET A 148 3.63 -17.12 14.46
CA MET A 148 2.93 -16.25 13.50
C MET A 148 1.67 -16.93 12.95
N ILE A 149 1.76 -18.21 12.57
CA ILE A 149 0.65 -18.99 12.03
C ILE A 149 -0.48 -19.14 13.07
N ALA A 150 -0.14 -19.33 14.35
CA ALA A 150 -1.12 -19.45 15.42
C ALA A 150 -1.99 -18.19 15.63
N LEU A 151 -1.57 -17.03 15.11
CA LEU A 151 -2.32 -15.77 15.17
C LEU A 151 -3.00 -15.38 13.85
N SER A 152 -2.82 -16.17 12.78
CA SER A 152 -3.30 -15.86 11.43
C SER A 152 -4.71 -16.34 11.13
#